data_AF-A0A1G3FVP3-F1
#
_entry.id   AF-A0A1G3FVP3-F1
#
_cell.length_a   1.000
_cell.length_b   1.000
_cell.length_c   1.000
_cell.angle_alpha   90.00
_cell.angle_beta   90.00
_cell.angle_gamma   90.00
#
_symmetry.space_group_name_H-M   'P 1'
#
loop_
_entity.id
_entity.type
_entity.pdbx_description
1 polymer ?
#
loop_
_entity_poly.entity_id
_entity_poly.type
_entity_poly.pdbx_seq_one_letter_code
_entity_poly.pdbx_strand_id
1 'polypeptide(L)'
;MTDTAPFLILTRRRTGGTSLAAFLSRISPLPTAQHEPFNTGRVWHGVSARFAAHGDTEQLRQDIRALIAKSQNIKHCFDVGPRGLATVLTDICAEAGYRIILLTRANEVDRQMSLAIAQATGAWGARQAATLYPPILAGETVLPPLPVKRVLDQARRDGLALMDILSHLRVRHIAHDWLIFEEIYSSTADLRRTALQLAQTLGLTLEDTDPRLDALAGRGGQNSARIEDFLPNATETRSALQAICG
;
A
#
# COMPACT_ATOMS: atom_id res chain seq x y z
N MET A 1 10.45 29.41 5.84
CA MET A 1 10.11 28.05 6.30
C MET A 1 9.48 27.35 5.12
N THR A 2 10.05 26.24 4.64
CA THR A 2 9.43 25.44 3.58
C THR A 2 8.16 24.81 4.14
N ASP A 3 7.01 25.28 3.65
CA ASP A 3 5.69 24.83 4.08
C ASP A 3 5.54 23.35 3.70
N THR A 4 5.77 22.46 4.66
CA THR A 4 5.82 21.03 4.40
C THR A 4 4.40 20.48 4.46
N ALA A 5 3.83 20.18 3.31
CA ALA A 5 2.49 19.60 3.23
C ALA A 5 2.48 18.13 3.71
N PRO A 6 1.43 17.68 4.44
CA PRO A 6 1.23 16.26 4.74
C PRO A 6 1.00 15.46 3.45
N PHE A 7 1.23 14.16 3.50
CA PHE A 7 0.98 13.28 2.35
C PHE A 7 -0.13 12.25 2.61
N LEU A 8 -0.79 11.84 1.53
CA LEU A 8 -1.66 10.67 1.45
C LEU A 8 -1.09 9.69 0.42
N ILE A 9 -0.62 8.54 0.88
CA ILE A 9 -0.28 7.41 0.00
C ILE A 9 -1.54 6.57 -0.22
N LEU A 10 -2.05 6.59 -1.44
CA LEU A 10 -3.07 5.68 -1.94
C LEU A 10 -2.38 4.48 -2.59
N THR A 11 -2.74 3.28 -2.16
CA THR A 11 -2.08 2.07 -2.66
C THR A 11 -3.00 0.86 -2.57
N ARG A 12 -2.57 -0.27 -3.13
CA ARG A 12 -3.12 -1.60 -2.83
C ARG A 12 -2.20 -2.35 -1.87
N ARG A 13 -2.66 -3.45 -1.28
CA ARG A 13 -1.77 -4.37 -0.56
C ARG A 13 -0.72 -4.97 -1.50
N ARG A 14 0.47 -5.23 -0.95
CA ARG A 14 1.61 -5.89 -1.63
C ARG A 14 2.26 -5.11 -2.79
N THR A 15 2.17 -3.78 -2.75
CA THR A 15 2.82 -2.84 -3.70
C THR A 15 4.06 -2.15 -3.12
N GLY A 16 4.56 -2.56 -1.96
CA GLY A 16 5.65 -1.86 -1.27
C GLY A 16 5.22 -0.61 -0.46
N GLY A 17 3.92 -0.30 -0.40
CA GLY A 17 3.44 0.92 0.29
C GLY A 17 3.80 1.02 1.78
N THR A 18 4.09 -0.08 2.46
CA THR A 18 4.59 -0.04 3.85
C THR A 18 6.02 0.48 3.93
N SER A 19 6.90 0.06 3.01
CA SER A 19 8.29 0.53 2.96
C SER A 19 8.33 2.01 2.57
N LEU A 20 7.54 2.39 1.56
CA LEU A 20 7.41 3.79 1.14
C LEU A 20 6.91 4.67 2.29
N ALA A 21 5.81 4.29 2.94
CA ALA A 21 5.27 5.05 4.08
C ALA A 21 6.29 5.17 5.21
N ALA A 22 7.01 4.09 5.55
CA ALA A 22 8.02 4.13 6.60
C ALA A 22 9.18 5.09 6.26
N PHE A 23 9.61 5.11 5.00
CA PHE A 23 10.62 6.06 4.52
C PHE A 23 10.11 7.51 4.58
N LEU A 24 8.96 7.80 3.96
CA LEU A 24 8.40 9.16 3.91
C LEU A 24 8.10 9.70 5.32
N SER A 25 7.59 8.87 6.23
CA SER A 25 7.38 9.23 7.64
C SER A 25 8.67 9.54 8.39
N ARG A 26 9.82 9.01 7.96
CA ARG A 26 11.12 9.27 8.61
C ARG A 26 11.76 10.57 8.15
N ILE A 27 11.49 10.98 6.90
CA ILE A 27 12.03 12.23 6.35
C ILE A 27 11.08 13.41 6.54
N SER A 28 9.77 13.16 6.68
CA SER A 28 8.77 14.20 6.94
C SER A 28 8.86 14.70 8.38
N PRO A 29 8.76 16.03 8.62
CA PRO A 29 8.64 16.60 9.96
C PRO A 29 7.25 16.37 10.57
N LEU A 30 6.27 15.94 9.78
CA LEU A 30 4.89 15.77 10.23
C LEU A 30 4.65 14.37 10.83
N PRO A 31 3.82 14.27 11.88
CA PRO A 31 3.47 13.00 12.48
C PRO A 31 2.70 12.11 11.50
N THR A 32 2.72 10.80 11.72
CA THR A 32 1.94 9.82 10.93
C THR A 32 0.78 9.30 11.76
N ALA A 33 -0.42 9.18 11.17
CA ALA A 33 -1.66 8.82 11.87
C ALA A 33 -1.68 7.42 12.52
N GLN A 34 -0.69 6.57 12.23
CA GLN A 34 -0.64 5.11 12.35
C GLN A 34 -0.69 4.47 10.95
N HIS A 35 -0.08 3.29 10.80
CA HIS A 35 -0.14 2.50 9.58
C HIS A 35 -1.59 2.04 9.30
N GLU A 36 -2.10 2.41 8.12
CA GLU A 36 -3.46 2.09 7.62
C GLU A 36 -4.55 2.35 8.67
N PRO A 37 -4.74 3.62 9.08
CA PRO A 37 -5.45 3.97 10.31
C PRO A 37 -6.95 3.63 10.29
N PHE A 38 -7.54 3.41 9.11
CA PHE A 38 -8.94 3.04 8.92
C PHE A 38 -9.20 1.53 9.01
N ASN A 39 -8.17 0.68 9.07
CA ASN A 39 -8.38 -0.77 9.12
C ASN A 39 -8.97 -1.21 10.46
N THR A 40 -9.59 -2.40 10.50
CA THR A 40 -10.08 -3.02 11.72
C THR A 40 -9.02 -3.04 12.82
N GLY A 41 -9.38 -2.58 14.02
CA GLY A 41 -8.47 -2.52 15.17
C GLY A 41 -7.46 -1.36 15.15
N ARG A 42 -7.60 -0.39 14.23
CA ARG A 42 -6.75 0.80 14.14
C ARG A 42 -7.44 2.06 14.65
N VAL A 43 -6.66 3.12 14.84
CA VAL A 43 -7.10 4.35 15.53
C VAL A 43 -8.34 5.02 14.92
N TRP A 44 -8.57 4.88 13.62
CA TRP A 44 -9.71 5.47 12.90
C TRP A 44 -10.72 4.43 12.41
N HIS A 45 -10.63 3.19 12.91
CA HIS A 45 -11.58 2.12 12.59
C HIS A 45 -13.03 2.51 12.83
N GLY A 46 -13.31 3.26 13.91
CA GLY A 46 -14.68 3.69 14.22
C GLY A 46 -15.34 4.47 13.08
N VAL A 47 -14.57 5.25 12.31
CA VAL A 47 -15.07 6.00 11.15
C VAL A 47 -15.40 5.05 9.99
N SER A 48 -14.48 4.15 9.64
CA SER A 48 -14.70 3.21 8.54
C SER A 48 -15.81 2.20 8.86
N ALA A 49 -15.93 1.76 10.11
CA ALA A 49 -17.00 0.87 10.57
C ALA A 49 -18.37 1.52 10.48
N ARG A 50 -18.52 2.77 10.97
CA ARG A 50 -19.77 3.52 10.85
C ARG A 50 -20.17 3.73 9.39
N PHE A 51 -19.22 4.12 8.54
CA PHE A 51 -19.50 4.31 7.13
C PHE A 51 -19.91 3.00 6.44
N ALA A 52 -19.26 1.88 6.77
CA ALA A 52 -19.66 0.56 6.26
C ALA A 52 -21.08 0.15 6.69
N ALA A 53 -21.51 0.55 7.89
CA ALA A 53 -22.83 0.21 8.42
C ALA A 53 -23.96 1.09 7.87
N HIS A 54 -23.70 2.37 7.60
CA HIS A 54 -24.76 3.35 7.32
C HIS A 54 -24.66 3.98 5.93
N GLY A 55 -23.51 3.93 5.26
CA GLY A 55 -23.30 4.56 3.95
C GLY A 55 -23.36 6.09 3.96
N ASP A 56 -23.39 6.72 5.14
CA ASP A 56 -23.51 8.17 5.28
C ASP A 56 -22.22 8.87 4.84
N THR A 57 -22.25 9.37 3.61
CA THR A 57 -21.12 10.03 2.99
C THR A 57 -20.83 11.39 3.60
N GLU A 58 -21.85 12.13 4.05
CA GLU A 58 -21.64 13.46 4.62
C GLU A 58 -21.03 13.35 6.02
N GLN A 59 -21.51 12.41 6.84
CA GLN A 59 -20.88 12.10 8.12
C GLN A 59 -19.43 11.63 7.93
N LEU A 60 -19.16 10.78 6.93
CA LEU A 60 -17.80 10.38 6.60
C LEU A 60 -16.91 11.58 6.28
N ARG A 61 -17.42 12.55 5.51
CA ARG A 61 -16.66 13.76 5.17
C ARG A 61 -16.32 14.57 6.41
N GLN A 62 -17.29 14.77 7.31
CA GLN A 62 -17.08 15.50 8.56
C GLN A 62 -16.06 14.79 9.47
N ASP A 63 -16.19 13.47 9.60
CA ASP A 63 -15.28 12.65 10.40
C ASP A 63 -13.84 12.75 9.88
N ILE A 64 -13.63 12.59 8.56
CA ILE A 64 -12.28 12.67 7.97
C ILE A 64 -11.70 14.08 8.15
N ARG A 65 -12.48 15.15 7.93
CA ARG A 65 -12.00 16.53 8.14
C ARG A 65 -11.51 16.75 9.57
N ALA A 66 -12.25 16.24 10.56
CA ALA A 66 -11.85 16.34 11.97
C ALA A 66 -10.56 15.56 12.26
N LEU A 67 -10.36 14.39 11.62
CA LEU A 67 -9.14 13.59 11.77
C LEU A 67 -7.92 14.26 11.15
N ILE A 68 -8.06 14.78 9.93
CA ILE A 68 -6.92 15.37 9.18
C ILE A 68 -6.55 16.78 9.63
N ALA A 69 -7.38 17.44 10.45
CA ALA A 69 -7.06 18.75 11.05
C ALA A 69 -5.73 18.74 11.83
N LYS A 70 -5.24 17.56 12.22
CA LYS A 70 -3.93 17.35 12.87
C LYS A 70 -2.74 17.32 11.89
N SER A 71 -2.98 17.49 10.58
CA SER A 71 -1.97 17.48 9.52
C SER A 71 -1.04 16.26 9.56
N GLN A 72 -1.62 15.08 9.80
CA GLN A 72 -0.87 13.83 9.89
C GLN A 72 -0.69 13.20 8.52
N ASN A 73 0.47 12.57 8.29
CA ASN A 73 0.75 11.73 7.14
C ASN A 73 -0.09 10.44 7.18
N ILE A 74 -0.59 10.03 6.02
CA ILE A 74 -1.54 8.91 5.90
C ILE A 74 -1.06 7.95 4.81
N LYS A 75 -1.17 6.65 5.10
CA LYS A 75 -1.14 5.57 4.10
C LYS A 75 -2.49 4.86 4.14
N HIS A 76 -3.12 4.70 2.99
CA HIS A 76 -4.39 4.00 2.85
C HIS A 76 -4.34 2.97 1.72
N CYS A 77 -4.71 1.73 2.04
CA CYS A 77 -4.90 0.67 1.07
C CYS A 77 -6.36 0.67 0.59
N PHE A 78 -6.62 1.10 -0.65
CA PHE A 78 -7.98 1.25 -1.17
C PHE A 78 -8.63 -0.06 -1.62
N ASP A 79 -7.88 -1.17 -1.62
CA ASP A 79 -8.39 -2.53 -1.78
C ASP A 79 -8.88 -3.15 -0.46
N VAL A 80 -8.96 -2.33 0.61
CA VAL A 80 -9.43 -2.71 1.94
C VAL A 80 -10.43 -1.68 2.46
N GLY A 81 -11.47 -2.16 3.14
CA GLY A 81 -12.48 -1.31 3.75
C GLY A 81 -13.70 -1.04 2.84
N PRO A 82 -14.63 -0.20 3.30
CA PRO A 82 -15.85 0.11 2.56
C PRO A 82 -15.58 0.90 1.27
N ARG A 83 -16.32 0.56 0.20
CA ARG A 83 -16.25 1.28 -1.08
C ARG A 83 -16.61 2.75 -0.89
N GLY A 84 -15.86 3.66 -1.51
CA GLY A 84 -16.07 5.11 -1.41
C GLY A 84 -15.24 5.79 -0.30
N LEU A 85 -14.74 5.04 0.69
CA LEU A 85 -13.86 5.62 1.72
C LEU A 85 -12.62 6.29 1.11
N ALA A 86 -11.95 5.59 0.19
CA ALA A 86 -10.73 6.08 -0.42
C ALA A 86 -10.97 7.33 -1.28
N THR A 87 -12.07 7.43 -2.01
CA THR A 87 -12.38 8.60 -2.83
C THR A 87 -12.73 9.82 -1.98
N VAL A 88 -13.54 9.63 -0.93
CA VAL A 88 -13.86 10.70 0.04
C VAL A 88 -12.61 11.18 0.79
N LEU A 89 -11.77 10.26 1.24
CA LEU A 89 -10.49 10.59 1.85
C LEU A 89 -9.60 11.40 0.91
N THR A 90 -9.54 11.00 -0.37
CA THR A 90 -8.73 11.67 -1.39
C THR A 90 -9.21 13.10 -1.63
N ASP A 91 -10.52 13.30 -1.78
CA ASP A 91 -11.09 14.65 -1.95
C ASP A 91 -10.74 15.56 -0.78
N ILE A 92 -10.93 15.09 0.45
CA ILE A 92 -10.71 15.90 1.66
C ILE A 92 -9.22 16.20 1.87
N CYS A 93 -8.35 15.22 1.63
CA CYS A 93 -6.91 15.43 1.68
C CYS A 93 -6.48 16.45 0.62
N ALA A 94 -6.98 16.35 -0.62
CA ALA A 94 -6.68 17.30 -1.69
C ALA A 94 -7.20 18.72 -1.35
N GLU A 95 -8.43 18.85 -0.84
CA GLU A 95 -8.99 20.11 -0.34
C GLU A 95 -8.12 20.75 0.76
N ALA A 96 -7.50 19.92 1.61
CA ALA A 96 -6.64 20.34 2.71
C ALA A 96 -5.15 20.53 2.31
N GLY A 97 -4.81 20.45 1.02
CA GLY A 97 -3.46 20.67 0.52
C GLY A 97 -2.49 19.51 0.78
N TYR A 98 -2.99 18.29 1.00
CA TYR A 98 -2.12 17.11 1.08
C TYR A 98 -1.47 16.84 -0.27
N ARG A 99 -0.21 16.39 -0.27
CA ARG A 99 0.39 15.75 -1.43
C ARG A 99 -0.19 14.35 -1.61
N ILE A 100 -0.83 14.10 -2.74
CA ILE A 100 -1.43 12.80 -3.05
C ILE A 100 -0.42 11.96 -3.82
N ILE A 101 -0.15 10.75 -3.32
CA ILE A 101 0.77 9.79 -3.94
C ILE A 101 -0.02 8.53 -4.26
N LEU A 102 -0.13 8.19 -5.54
CA LEU A 102 -0.66 6.91 -5.99
C LEU A 102 0.48 5.93 -6.21
N LEU A 103 0.55 4.88 -5.39
CA LEU A 103 1.54 3.80 -5.54
C LEU A 103 0.88 2.56 -6.15
N THR A 104 1.35 2.17 -7.33
CA THR A 104 0.94 0.93 -8.02
C THR A 104 2.09 -0.06 -8.12
N ARG A 105 1.78 -1.26 -8.61
CA ARG A 105 2.74 -2.29 -8.97
C ARG A 105 2.34 -2.81 -10.34
N ALA A 106 3.27 -2.79 -11.28
CA ALA A 106 3.00 -3.12 -12.68
C ALA A 106 2.77 -4.63 -12.85
N ASN A 107 3.56 -5.47 -12.16
CA ASN A 107 3.36 -6.90 -12.20
C ASN A 107 2.23 -7.33 -11.24
N GLU A 108 1.01 -7.32 -11.76
CA GLU A 108 -0.20 -7.65 -11.00
C GLU A 108 -0.25 -9.14 -10.64
N VAL A 109 0.26 -10.04 -11.49
CA VAL A 109 0.33 -11.49 -11.20
C VAL A 109 1.18 -11.73 -9.95
N ASP A 110 2.40 -11.18 -9.89
CA ASP A 110 3.26 -11.32 -8.73
C ASP A 110 2.69 -10.64 -7.49
N ARG A 111 1.98 -9.52 -7.66
CA ARG A 111 1.28 -8.85 -6.56
C ARG A 111 0.21 -9.75 -5.96
N GLN A 112 -0.61 -10.39 -6.80
CA GLN A 112 -1.69 -11.27 -6.39
C GLN A 112 -1.17 -12.56 -5.76
N MET A 113 -0.14 -13.18 -6.34
CA MET A 113 0.54 -14.33 -5.73
C MET A 113 1.09 -13.95 -4.34
N SER A 114 1.73 -12.80 -4.23
CA SER A 114 2.24 -12.30 -2.95
C SER A 114 1.13 -12.05 -1.92
N LEU A 115 -0.04 -11.58 -2.35
CA LEU A 115 -1.21 -11.36 -1.49
C LEU A 115 -1.82 -12.69 -1.03
N ALA A 116 -2.00 -13.63 -1.95
CA ALA A 116 -2.54 -14.96 -1.65
C ALA A 116 -1.64 -15.73 -0.67
N ILE A 117 -0.31 -15.68 -0.87
CA ILE A 117 0.66 -16.26 0.07
C ILE A 117 0.56 -15.59 1.44
N ALA A 118 0.48 -14.26 1.50
CA ALA A 118 0.36 -13.55 2.77
C ALA A 118 -0.94 -13.90 3.51
N GLN A 119 -2.05 -14.11 2.78
CA GLN A 119 -3.32 -14.54 3.36
C GLN A 119 -3.28 -15.99 3.85
N ALA A 120 -2.65 -16.90 3.11
CA ALA A 120 -2.53 -18.31 3.46
C ALA A 120 -1.59 -18.54 4.66
N THR A 121 -0.50 -17.78 4.74
CA THR A 121 0.53 -17.93 5.77
C THR A 121 0.34 -17.01 6.98
N GLY A 122 -0.36 -15.89 6.82
CA GLY A 122 -0.37 -14.80 7.81
C GLY A 122 0.89 -13.92 7.76
N ALA A 123 1.81 -14.13 6.80
CA ALA A 123 3.06 -13.38 6.69
C ALA A 123 2.89 -12.00 6.02
N TRP A 124 2.28 -11.06 6.74
CA TRP A 124 2.02 -9.70 6.24
C TRP A 124 3.26 -8.79 6.21
N GLY A 125 4.27 -9.06 7.04
CA GLY A 125 5.48 -8.25 7.18
C GLY A 125 6.75 -9.09 7.34
N ALA A 126 7.91 -8.44 7.28
CA ALA A 126 9.22 -9.10 7.37
C ALA A 126 9.40 -9.89 8.67
N ARG A 127 8.86 -9.38 9.79
CA ARG A 127 8.89 -10.07 11.08
C ARG A 127 8.16 -11.42 11.03
N GLN A 128 6.94 -11.44 10.49
CA GLN A 128 6.16 -12.67 10.36
C GLN A 128 6.83 -13.62 9.35
N ALA A 129 7.32 -13.12 8.22
CA ALA A 129 8.03 -13.93 7.23
C ALA A 129 9.28 -14.61 7.83
N ALA A 130 10.07 -13.89 8.63
CA ALA A 130 11.25 -14.44 9.30
C ALA A 130 10.93 -15.58 10.27
N THR A 131 9.72 -15.63 10.82
CA THR A 131 9.27 -16.70 11.71
C THR A 131 8.58 -17.84 10.96
N LEU A 132 7.75 -17.52 9.96
CA LEU A 132 6.83 -18.48 9.33
C LEU A 132 7.44 -19.18 8.11
N TYR A 133 8.38 -18.55 7.41
CA TYR A 133 8.96 -19.13 6.18
C TYR A 133 10.01 -20.21 6.43
N PRO A 134 10.90 -20.12 7.44
CA PRO A 134 11.88 -21.19 7.69
C PRO A 134 11.32 -22.61 7.79
N PRO A 135 10.25 -22.90 8.56
CA PRO A 135 9.72 -24.26 8.64
C PRO A 135 9.05 -24.72 7.32
N ILE A 136 8.52 -23.80 6.51
CA ILE A 136 8.01 -24.13 5.17
C ILE A 136 9.18 -24.53 4.26
N LEU A 137 10.25 -23.73 4.25
CA LEU A 137 11.45 -23.99 3.45
C LEU A 137 12.16 -25.28 3.85
N ALA A 138 12.11 -25.65 5.13
CA ALA A 138 12.64 -26.90 5.65
C ALA A 138 11.74 -28.12 5.36
N GLY A 139 10.54 -27.92 4.80
CA GLY A 139 9.56 -28.98 4.56
C GLY A 139 8.81 -29.44 5.81
N GLU A 140 9.01 -28.79 6.96
CA GLU A 140 8.35 -29.10 8.23
C GLU A 140 6.88 -28.62 8.24
N THR A 141 6.58 -27.60 7.45
CA THR A 141 5.22 -27.07 7.27
C THR A 141 4.80 -27.17 5.81
N VAL A 142 3.76 -27.94 5.55
CA VAL A 142 3.15 -28.06 4.22
C VAL A 142 2.08 -26.98 4.06
N LEU A 143 2.16 -26.20 2.99
CA LEU A 143 1.16 -25.20 2.68
C LEU A 143 -0.09 -25.84 2.05
N PRO A 144 -1.30 -25.42 2.43
CA PRO A 144 -2.50 -25.83 1.72
C PRO A 144 -2.52 -25.19 0.31
N PRO A 145 -3.23 -25.80 -0.66
CA PRO A 145 -3.44 -25.17 -1.96
C PRO A 145 -4.17 -23.82 -1.81
N LEU A 146 -3.84 -22.87 -2.68
CA LEU A 146 -4.54 -21.60 -2.73
C LEU A 146 -5.95 -21.78 -3.28
N PRO A 147 -6.97 -21.08 -2.73
CA PRO A 147 -8.32 -21.11 -3.28
C PRO A 147 -8.40 -20.28 -4.57
N VAL A 148 -8.05 -20.88 -5.71
CA VAL A 148 -7.88 -20.21 -7.03
C VAL A 148 -9.03 -19.26 -7.35
N LYS A 149 -10.29 -19.72 -7.26
CA LYS A 149 -11.46 -18.87 -7.53
C LYS A 149 -11.46 -17.59 -6.68
N ARG A 150 -11.16 -17.70 -5.38
CA ARG A 150 -11.13 -16.57 -4.45
C ARG A 150 -9.99 -15.60 -4.81
N VAL A 151 -8.84 -16.12 -5.23
CA VAL A 151 -7.70 -15.33 -5.71
C VAL A 151 -8.07 -14.55 -6.97
N LEU A 152 -8.71 -15.18 -7.95
CA LEU A 152 -9.17 -14.51 -9.18
C LEU A 152 -10.25 -13.46 -8.89
N ASP A 153 -11.20 -13.77 -8.01
CA ASP A 153 -12.23 -12.82 -7.60
C ASP A 153 -11.62 -11.61 -6.86
N GLN A 154 -10.55 -11.82 -6.08
CA GLN A 154 -9.79 -10.72 -5.48
C GLN A 154 -9.07 -9.88 -6.52
N ALA A 155 -8.41 -10.51 -7.51
CA ALA A 155 -7.73 -9.79 -8.59
C ALA A 155 -8.65 -8.88 -9.39
N ARG A 156 -9.85 -9.36 -9.74
CA ARG A 156 -10.88 -8.56 -10.41
C ARG A 156 -11.33 -7.37 -9.56
N ARG A 157 -11.60 -7.58 -8.26
CA ARG A 157 -11.97 -6.51 -7.34
C ARG A 157 -10.88 -5.46 -7.20
N ASP A 158 -9.62 -5.90 -7.10
CA ASP A 158 -8.48 -4.99 -6.99
C ASP A 158 -8.24 -4.18 -8.26
N GLY A 159 -8.49 -4.78 -9.44
CA GLY A 159 -8.47 -4.09 -10.72
C GLY A 159 -9.55 -3.01 -10.81
N LEU A 160 -10.80 -3.36 -10.45
CA LEU A 160 -11.91 -2.40 -10.38
C LEU A 160 -11.62 -1.26 -9.39
N ALA A 161 -11.09 -1.57 -8.22
CA ALA A 161 -10.75 -0.55 -7.22
C ALA A 161 -9.66 0.41 -7.72
N LEU A 162 -8.66 -0.09 -8.47
CA LEU A 162 -7.66 0.76 -9.11
C LEU A 162 -8.29 1.67 -10.18
N MET A 163 -9.18 1.13 -11.01
CA MET A 163 -9.89 1.91 -12.02
C MET A 163 -10.79 2.99 -11.41
N ASP A 164 -11.48 2.68 -10.31
CA ASP A 164 -12.29 3.65 -9.55
C ASP A 164 -11.41 4.81 -9.06
N ILE A 165 -10.23 4.53 -8.48
CA ILE A 165 -9.29 5.56 -8.01
C ILE A 165 -8.70 6.40 -9.15
N LEU A 166 -8.23 5.76 -10.22
CA LEU A 166 -7.67 6.47 -11.38
C LEU A 166 -8.72 7.37 -12.04
N SER A 167 -9.94 6.85 -12.20
CA SER A 167 -11.05 7.62 -12.77
C SER A 167 -11.43 8.79 -11.87
N HIS A 168 -11.47 8.59 -10.55
CA HIS A 168 -11.76 9.65 -9.58
C HIS A 168 -10.71 10.76 -9.63
N LEU A 169 -9.41 10.42 -9.55
CA LEU A 169 -8.32 11.39 -9.64
C LEU A 169 -8.38 12.21 -10.94
N ARG A 170 -8.65 11.54 -12.07
CA ARG A 170 -8.77 12.17 -13.39
C ARG A 170 -9.97 13.11 -13.48
N VAL A 171 -11.16 12.65 -13.12
CA VAL A 171 -12.42 13.41 -13.24
C VAL A 171 -12.42 14.61 -12.30
N ARG A 172 -11.82 14.47 -11.11
CA ARG A 172 -11.73 15.53 -10.11
C ARG A 172 -10.54 16.47 -10.33
N HIS A 173 -9.69 16.20 -11.32
CA HIS A 173 -8.46 16.94 -11.60
C HIS A 173 -7.55 17.06 -10.37
N ILE A 174 -7.46 16.01 -9.56
CA ILE A 174 -6.63 15.99 -8.35
C ILE A 174 -5.18 15.74 -8.75
N ALA A 175 -4.31 16.70 -8.46
CA ALA A 175 -2.87 16.57 -8.65
C ALA A 175 -2.32 15.43 -7.76
N HIS A 176 -1.53 14.54 -8.36
CA HIS A 176 -0.94 13.42 -7.66
C HIS A 176 0.36 12.98 -8.31
N ASP A 177 1.27 12.45 -7.50
CA ASP A 177 2.44 11.72 -7.97
C ASP A 177 2.09 10.26 -8.18
N TRP A 178 2.36 9.72 -9.36
CA TRP A 178 2.15 8.31 -9.65
C TRP A 178 3.49 7.57 -9.62
N LEU A 179 3.63 6.68 -8.64
CA LEU A 179 4.81 5.87 -8.44
C LEU A 179 4.53 4.40 -8.76
N ILE A 180 5.53 3.73 -9.35
CA ILE A 180 5.46 2.31 -9.69
C ILE A 180 6.48 1.55 -8.84
N PHE A 181 6.03 0.46 -8.19
CA PHE A 181 6.87 -0.38 -7.34
C PHE A 181 8.18 -0.81 -8.02
N GLU A 182 8.10 -1.28 -9.26
CA GLU A 182 9.26 -1.75 -10.02
C GLU A 182 10.29 -0.65 -10.30
N GLU A 183 9.87 0.61 -10.42
CA GLU A 183 10.76 1.75 -10.60
C GLU A 183 11.47 2.15 -9.30
N ILE A 184 10.85 1.87 -8.16
CA ILE A 184 11.43 2.17 -6.84
C ILE A 184 12.33 1.05 -6.36
N TYR A 185 11.90 -0.21 -6.49
CA TYR A 185 12.50 -1.34 -5.78
C TYR A 185 13.17 -2.38 -6.70
N SER A 186 13.36 -2.09 -7.98
CA SER A 186 14.12 -3.00 -8.85
C SER A 186 15.56 -3.17 -8.37
N SER A 187 16.16 -4.33 -8.67
CA SER A 187 17.56 -4.64 -8.35
C SER A 187 18.57 -3.71 -9.02
N THR A 188 18.14 -3.01 -10.06
CA THR A 188 18.95 -2.03 -10.81
C THR A 188 18.74 -0.60 -10.33
N ALA A 189 17.79 -0.34 -9.43
CA ALA A 189 17.53 1.01 -8.92
C ALA A 189 18.60 1.43 -7.91
N ASP A 190 19.13 2.64 -8.09
CA ASP A 190 19.88 3.32 -7.04
C ASP A 190 18.90 3.85 -5.99
N LEU A 191 18.66 3.04 -4.96
CA LEU A 191 17.70 3.35 -3.90
C LEU A 191 17.98 4.67 -3.18
N ARG A 192 19.24 5.10 -3.07
CA ARG A 192 19.57 6.38 -2.44
C ARG A 192 19.17 7.54 -3.35
N ARG A 193 19.46 7.44 -4.65
CA ARG A 193 19.01 8.42 -5.64
C ARG A 193 17.49 8.49 -5.70
N THR A 194 16.80 7.35 -5.70
CA THR A 194 15.33 7.31 -5.65
C THR A 194 14.79 7.95 -4.37
N ALA A 195 15.41 7.66 -3.22
CA ALA A 195 15.04 8.30 -1.94
C ALA A 195 15.21 9.83 -1.97
N LEU A 196 16.28 10.33 -2.58
CA LEU A 196 16.51 11.78 -2.78
C LEU A 196 15.42 12.40 -3.66
N GLN A 197 15.09 11.75 -4.78
CA GLN A 197 14.03 12.23 -5.68
C GLN A 197 12.67 12.28 -4.96
N LEU A 198 12.33 11.23 -4.20
CA LEU A 198 11.10 11.21 -3.40
C LEU A 198 11.06 12.30 -2.32
N ALA A 199 12.20 12.63 -1.71
CA ALA A 199 12.30 13.73 -0.76
C ALA A 199 12.05 15.09 -1.44
N GLN A 200 12.62 15.30 -2.62
CA GLN A 200 12.35 16.50 -3.44
C GLN A 200 10.88 16.60 -3.83
N THR A 201 10.24 15.48 -4.17
CA THR A 201 8.79 15.41 -4.42
C THR A 201 7.96 15.78 -3.19
N LEU A 202 8.48 15.68 -1.96
CA LEU A 202 7.83 16.20 -0.75
C LEU A 202 8.16 17.67 -0.45
N GLY A 203 8.98 18.32 -1.28
CA GLY A 203 9.51 19.66 -1.01
C GLY A 203 10.59 19.68 0.07
N LEU A 204 11.20 18.53 0.35
CA LEU A 204 12.30 18.39 1.31
C LEU A 204 13.63 18.44 0.56
N THR A 205 14.60 19.16 1.13
CA THR A 205 15.98 19.13 0.68
C THR A 205 16.77 18.25 1.65
N LEU A 206 17.28 17.13 1.15
CA LEU A 206 18.15 16.21 1.89
C LEU A 206 19.49 16.14 1.18
N GLU A 207 20.58 16.13 1.94
CA GLU A 207 21.91 15.88 1.42
C GLU A 207 22.07 14.41 1.04
N ASP A 208 22.93 14.12 0.05
CA ASP A 208 23.21 12.76 -0.41
C ASP A 208 23.81 11.86 0.67
N THR A 209 24.41 12.43 1.72
CA THR A 209 24.93 11.74 2.90
C THR A 209 23.89 11.49 4.00
N ASP A 210 22.64 11.95 3.85
CA ASP A 210 21.65 11.83 4.92
C ASP A 210 21.35 10.33 5.22
N PRO A 211 21.54 9.86 6.47
CA PRO A 211 21.34 8.45 6.82
C PRO A 211 19.87 8.03 6.81
N ARG A 212 18.92 8.96 6.72
CA ARG A 212 17.48 8.65 6.56
C ARG A 212 17.17 8.10 5.17
N LEU A 213 18.01 8.38 4.17
CA LEU A 213 17.86 7.84 2.81
C LEU A 213 17.94 6.31 2.78
N ASP A 214 18.73 5.71 3.67
CA ASP A 214 18.86 4.25 3.80
C ASP A 214 17.58 3.57 4.29
N ALA A 215 16.63 4.30 4.84
CA ALA A 215 15.39 3.72 5.34
C ALA A 215 14.48 3.18 4.21
N LEU A 216 14.68 3.63 2.97
CA LEU A 216 14.01 3.06 1.80
C LEU A 216 14.55 1.65 1.49
N ALA A 217 15.84 1.41 1.71
CA ALA A 217 16.51 0.12 1.52
C ALA A 217 16.39 -0.81 2.75
N GLY A 218 16.35 -0.26 3.96
CA GLY A 218 16.60 -0.96 5.23
C GLY A 218 15.48 -1.88 5.72
N ARG A 219 14.38 -2.08 4.99
CA ARG A 219 13.36 -3.07 5.36
C ARG A 219 13.26 -4.12 4.27
N GLY A 220 14.03 -5.20 4.44
CA GLY A 220 13.99 -6.38 3.58
C GLY A 220 12.55 -6.78 3.27
N GLY A 221 12.27 -7.02 1.98
CA GLY A 221 10.97 -7.47 1.54
C GLY A 221 10.59 -8.80 2.19
N GLN A 222 9.28 -9.09 2.29
CA GLN A 222 8.84 -10.40 2.80
C GLN A 222 9.36 -11.54 1.90
N ASN A 223 9.66 -11.23 0.63
CA ASN A 223 10.18 -12.16 -0.38
C ASN A 223 9.35 -13.45 -0.47
N SER A 224 8.02 -13.29 -0.59
CA SER A 224 7.06 -14.40 -0.68
C SER A 224 7.34 -15.36 -1.83
N ALA A 225 8.01 -14.90 -2.88
CA ALA A 225 8.46 -15.74 -3.99
C ALA A 225 9.32 -16.93 -3.53
N ARG A 226 10.05 -16.80 -2.42
CA ARG A 226 10.89 -17.88 -1.87
C ARG A 226 10.11 -19.13 -1.45
N ILE A 227 8.84 -18.97 -1.11
CA ILE A 227 7.98 -20.07 -0.67
C ILE A 227 6.87 -20.38 -1.68
N GLU A 228 6.89 -19.73 -2.86
CA GLU A 228 5.85 -19.92 -3.86
C GLU A 228 5.85 -21.35 -4.39
N ASP A 229 7.03 -21.91 -4.66
CA ASP A 229 7.20 -23.29 -5.17
C ASP A 229 6.76 -24.37 -4.16
N PHE A 230 6.52 -23.99 -2.89
CA PHE A 230 6.00 -24.88 -1.85
C PHE A 230 4.48 -24.93 -1.81
N LEU A 231 3.78 -24.11 -2.62
CA LEU A 231 2.33 -24.20 -2.78
C LEU A 231 1.98 -25.32 -3.78
N PRO A 232 1.11 -26.28 -3.40
CA PRO A 232 0.76 -27.42 -4.27
C PRO A 232 0.21 -27.03 -5.65
N ASN A 233 -0.44 -25.87 -5.76
CA ASN A 233 -1.06 -25.38 -6.99
C ASN A 233 -0.53 -24.00 -7.41
N ALA A 234 0.75 -23.71 -7.15
CA ALA A 234 1.38 -22.44 -7.54
C ALA A 234 1.25 -22.16 -9.04
N THR A 235 1.64 -23.14 -9.88
CA THR A 235 1.61 -23.04 -11.35
C THR A 235 0.20 -22.82 -11.89
N GLU A 236 -0.78 -23.57 -11.37
CA GLU A 236 -2.20 -23.42 -11.74
C GLU A 236 -2.69 -22.00 -11.40
N THR A 237 -2.44 -21.53 -10.18
CA THR A 237 -2.88 -20.22 -9.70
C THR A 237 -2.25 -19.10 -10.52
N ARG A 238 -0.94 -19.19 -10.79
CA ARG A 238 -0.21 -18.21 -11.60
C ARG A 238 -0.73 -18.17 -13.04
N SER A 239 -0.96 -19.32 -13.66
CA SER A 239 -1.51 -19.40 -15.02
C SER A 239 -2.90 -18.79 -15.10
N ALA A 240 -3.75 -19.06 -14.11
CA ALA A 240 -5.08 -18.49 -14.03
C ALA A 240 -5.06 -16.97 -13.82
N LEU A 241 -4.13 -16.45 -13.02
CA LEU A 241 -3.90 -15.01 -12.85
C LEU A 241 -3.39 -14.37 -14.15
N GLN A 242 -2.44 -15.00 -14.84
CA GLN A 242 -1.91 -14.51 -16.11
C GLN A 242 -3.03 -14.31 -17.15
N ALA A 243 -4.01 -15.21 -17.18
CA ALA A 243 -5.14 -15.13 -18.11
C ALA A 243 -6.07 -13.92 -17.88
N ILE A 244 -6.03 -13.28 -16.71
CA ILE A 244 -6.91 -12.13 -16.37
C ILE A 244 -6.15 -10.83 -16.07
N CYS A 245 -4.85 -10.92 -15.79
CA CYS A 245 -4.01 -9.78 -15.42
C CYS A 245 -2.87 -9.50 -16.42
N GLY A 246 -2.57 -10.47 -17.29
CA GLY A 246 -1.49 -10.41 -18.28
C GLY A 246 -1.90 -9.83 -19.61
#